data_AF-A0A3M1R9L3-F1
#
_entry.id   AF-A0A3M1R9L3-F1
#
_cell.length_a   1.000
_cell.length_b   1.000
_cell.length_c   1.000
_cell.angle_alpha   90.00
_cell.angle_beta   90.00
_cell.angle_gamma   90.00
#
_symmetry.space_group_name_H-M   'P 1'
#
loop_
_entity.id
_entity.type
_entity.pdbx_description
1 polymer ?
#
loop_
_entity_poly.entity_id
_entity_poly.type
_entity_poly.pdbx_seq_one_letter_code
_entity_poly.pdbx_strand_id
1 'polypeptide(L)'
;MKRLSRLGGCALLLSLLLAGMTLAQTKPPESPENVARGEEIYQRRCWFCHGLEGDGNGPVADYLDPRPRDFTLGSYKLRTTESGEPP
;
A
#
# COMPACT_ATOMS: atom_id res chain seq x y z
N MET A 1 -37.29 22.97 26.59
CA MET A 1 -36.93 23.11 25.16
C MET A 1 -35.42 22.96 24.85
N LYS A 2 -34.55 22.47 25.75
CA LYS A 2 -33.09 22.34 25.52
C LYS A 2 -32.61 20.93 25.11
N ARG A 3 -33.52 19.97 24.91
CA ARG A 3 -33.17 18.57 24.60
C ARG A 3 -32.93 18.30 23.10
N LEU A 4 -33.31 19.23 22.21
CA LEU A 4 -33.22 19.03 20.76
C LEU A 4 -31.81 19.28 20.17
N SER A 5 -30.93 20.03 20.85
CA SER A 5 -29.58 20.32 20.33
C SER A 5 -28.57 19.18 20.51
N ARG A 6 -28.81 18.26 21.45
CA ARG A 6 -27.90 17.11 21.70
C ARG A 6 -28.08 15.98 20.68
N LEU A 7 -29.28 15.83 20.10
CA LEU A 7 -29.54 14.81 19.07
C LEU A 7 -28.90 15.17 17.72
N GLY A 8 -28.88 16.45 17.35
CA GLY A 8 -28.23 16.91 16.11
C GLY A 8 -26.71 16.69 16.11
N GLY A 9 -26.05 16.87 17.26
CA GLY A 9 -24.61 16.63 17.40
C GLY A 9 -24.23 15.15 17.27
N CYS A 10 -24.99 14.24 17.89
CA CYS A 10 -24.77 12.80 17.74
C CYS A 10 -25.03 12.31 16.30
N ALA A 11 -26.08 12.81 15.65
CA ALA A 11 -26.38 12.44 14.26
C ALA A 11 -25.28 12.91 13.30
N LEU A 12 -24.71 14.11 13.51
CA LEU A 12 -23.63 14.66 12.69
C LEU A 12 -22.29 13.96 12.94
N LEU A 13 -21.98 13.61 14.19
CA LEU A 13 -20.79 12.83 14.54
C LEU A 13 -20.88 11.41 13.97
N LEU A 14 -22.07 10.78 14.01
CA LEU A 14 -22.28 9.45 13.47
C LEU A 14 -22.18 9.43 11.93
N SER A 15 -22.69 10.44 11.24
CA SER A 15 -22.57 10.54 9.78
C SER A 15 -21.13 10.86 9.33
N LEU A 16 -20.37 11.66 10.08
CA LEU A 16 -18.94 11.87 9.82
C LEU A 16 -18.10 10.59 10.05
N LEU A 17 -18.41 9.81 11.10
CA LEU A 17 -17.75 8.53 11.36
C LEU A 17 -18.05 7.50 10.27
N LEU A 18 -19.30 7.42 9.80
CA LEU A 18 -19.69 6.52 8.70
C LEU A 18 -19.06 6.94 7.37
N ALA A 19 -18.96 8.25 7.08
CA ALA A 19 -18.29 8.76 5.89
C ALA A 19 -16.76 8.52 5.91
N GLY A 20 -16.13 8.46 7.08
CA GLY A 20 -14.70 8.19 7.21
C GLY A 20 -14.30 6.73 6.91
N MET A 21 -15.23 5.77 7.06
CA MET A 21 -14.97 4.34 6.84
C MET A 21 -14.93 3.93 5.36
N THR A 22 -15.38 4.77 4.44
CA THR A 22 -15.43 4.45 3.00
C THR A 22 -14.12 4.70 2.26
N LEU A 23 -13.10 5.23 2.93
CA LEU A 23 -11.77 5.47 2.34
C LEU A 23 -10.81 4.27 2.47
N ALA A 24 -11.31 3.06 2.75
CA ALA A 24 -10.48 1.87 2.74
C ALA A 24 -9.97 1.60 1.32
N GLN A 25 -8.70 1.92 1.05
CA GLN A 25 -8.06 1.65 -0.23
C GLN A 25 -7.92 0.14 -0.43
N THR A 26 -8.65 -0.40 -1.40
CA THR A 26 -8.62 -1.81 -1.76
C THR A 26 -7.50 -2.09 -2.77
N LYS A 27 -6.94 -3.31 -2.73
CA LYS A 27 -6.00 -3.78 -3.77
C LYS A 27 -6.69 -3.65 -5.15
N PRO A 28 -6.05 -3.00 -6.14
CA PRO A 28 -6.60 -2.96 -7.50
C PRO A 28 -6.84 -4.38 -8.03
N PRO A 29 -7.88 -4.60 -8.86
CA PRO A 29 -8.13 -5.91 -9.44
C PRO A 29 -6.93 -6.36 -10.29
N GLU A 30 -6.69 -7.66 -10.33
CA GLU A 30 -5.65 -8.22 -11.20
C GLU A 30 -6.12 -8.13 -12.65
N SER A 31 -5.54 -7.18 -13.40
CA SER A 31 -5.85 -6.93 -14.80
C SER A 31 -4.57 -6.57 -15.56
N PRO A 32 -4.51 -6.82 -16.88
CA PRO A 32 -3.36 -6.41 -17.70
C PRO A 32 -3.07 -4.90 -17.62
N GLU A 33 -4.12 -4.08 -17.50
CA GLU A 33 -3.99 -2.63 -17.33
C GLU A 33 -3.30 -2.27 -16.01
N ASN A 34 -3.69 -2.89 -14.90
CA ASN A 34 -3.07 -2.64 -13.59
C ASN A 34 -1.64 -3.18 -13.53
N VAL A 35 -1.33 -4.28 -14.23
CA VAL A 35 0.05 -4.79 -14.36
C VAL A 35 0.91 -3.78 -15.13
N ALA A 36 0.47 -3.30 -16.29
CA ALA A 36 1.20 -2.30 -17.06
C ALA A 36 1.38 -0.98 -16.28
N ARG A 37 0.34 -0.57 -15.54
CA ARG A 37 0.41 0.60 -14.66
C ARG A 37 1.44 0.43 -13.55
N GLY A 38 1.50 -0.76 -12.96
CA GLY A 38 2.47 -1.14 -11.93
C GLY A 38 3.90 -1.13 -12.46
N GLU A 39 4.12 -1.66 -13.66
CA GLU A 39 5.41 -1.63 -14.36
C GLU A 39 5.90 -0.19 -14.56
N GLU A 40 5.04 0.72 -15.05
CA GLU A 40 5.38 2.14 -15.23
C GLU A 40 5.76 2.81 -13.90
N ILE A 41 5.14 2.42 -12.78
CA ILE A 41 5.50 2.93 -11.45
C ILE A 41 6.87 2.38 -11.04
N TYR A 42 7.08 1.08 -11.23
CA TYR A 42 8.32 0.40 -10.87
C TYR A 42 9.53 1.02 -11.59
N GLN A 43 9.42 1.20 -12.91
CA GLN A 43 10.46 1.81 -13.73
C GLN A 43 10.74 3.28 -13.39
N ARG A 44 9.79 3.99 -12.76
CA ARG A 44 10.01 5.40 -12.37
C ARG A 44 10.51 5.58 -10.95
N ARG A 45 10.26 4.61 -10.06
CA ARG A 45 10.40 4.84 -8.61
C ARG A 45 11.18 3.77 -7.87
N CYS A 46 11.20 2.53 -8.37
CA CYS A 46 11.64 1.38 -7.58
C CYS A 46 12.98 0.82 -8.06
N TRP A 47 13.15 0.67 -9.37
CA TRP A 47 14.27 -0.07 -9.95
C TRP A 47 15.65 0.47 -9.58
N PHE A 48 15.76 1.79 -9.35
CA PHE A 48 17.05 2.40 -9.07
C PHE A 48 17.69 1.86 -7.78
N CYS A 49 16.85 1.50 -6.80
CA CYS A 49 17.28 0.82 -5.58
C CYS A 49 17.14 -0.71 -5.71
N HIS A 50 16.04 -1.18 -6.29
CA HIS A 50 15.67 -2.61 -6.24
C HIS A 50 16.09 -3.45 -7.46
N GLY A 51 16.78 -2.88 -8.45
CA GLY A 51 17.15 -3.57 -9.69
C GLY A 51 16.03 -3.52 -10.73
N LEU A 52 16.35 -3.75 -12.01
CA LEU A 52 15.32 -3.80 -13.08
C LEU A 52 14.42 -5.03 -12.93
N GLU A 53 14.97 -6.14 -12.43
CA GLU A 53 14.27 -7.41 -12.23
C GLU A 53 13.70 -7.56 -10.81
N GLY A 54 13.93 -6.58 -9.93
CA GLY A 54 13.54 -6.68 -8.52
C GLY A 54 14.42 -7.55 -7.65
N ASP A 55 15.65 -7.83 -8.11
CA ASP A 55 16.65 -8.68 -7.45
C ASP A 55 17.44 -7.97 -6.33
N GLY A 56 17.12 -6.70 -6.03
CA GLY A 56 17.85 -5.92 -5.02
C GLY A 56 19.24 -5.46 -5.46
N ASN A 57 19.56 -5.52 -6.76
CA ASN A 57 20.83 -5.08 -7.34
C ASN A 57 20.68 -3.79 -8.17
N GLY A 58 19.92 -2.82 -7.65
CA GLY A 58 19.82 -1.50 -8.28
C GLY A 58 21.16 -0.75 -8.25
N PRO A 59 21.36 0.26 -9.14
CA PRO A 59 22.59 1.05 -9.19
C PRO A 59 23.09 1.62 -7.85
N VAL A 60 22.20 1.87 -6.88
CA VAL A 60 22.58 2.36 -5.54
C VAL A 60 22.64 1.29 -4.45
N ALA A 61 22.38 0.02 -4.77
CA ALA A 61 22.21 -1.04 -3.76
C ALA A 61 23.45 -1.21 -2.86
N ASP A 62 24.65 -1.11 -3.41
CA ASP A 62 25.91 -1.26 -2.66
C ASP A 62 26.23 -0.05 -1.76
N TYR A 63 25.50 1.05 -1.89
CA TYR A 63 25.67 2.27 -1.10
C TYR A 63 24.61 2.43 0.00
N LEU A 64 23.72 1.45 0.18
CA LEU A 64 22.62 1.49 1.14
C LEU A 64 22.79 0.41 2.22
N ASP A 65 22.63 0.79 3.49
CA ASP A 65 22.58 -0.11 4.63
C ASP A 65 21.28 0.11 5.42
N PRO A 66 20.36 -0.88 5.47
CA PRO A 66 20.46 -2.21 4.87
C PRO A 66 20.32 -2.19 3.35
N ARG A 67 20.83 -3.24 2.69
CA ARG A 67 20.61 -3.45 1.25
C ARG A 67 19.12 -3.47 0.90
N PRO A 68 18.73 -2.97 -0.29
CA PRO A 68 17.36 -3.07 -0.78
C PRO A 68 16.86 -4.51 -0.83
N ARG A 69 15.55 -4.70 -0.58
CA ARG A 69 14.90 -6.03 -0.64
C ARG A 69 14.97 -6.61 -2.05
N ASP A 70 15.43 -7.86 -2.12
CA ASP A 70 15.22 -8.75 -3.26
C ASP A 70 13.79 -9.32 -3.21
N PHE A 71 12.97 -8.93 -4.18
CA PHE A 71 11.57 -9.37 -4.32
C PHE A 71 11.46 -10.75 -4.98
N THR A 72 12.49 -11.22 -5.69
CA THR A 72 12.49 -12.53 -6.36
C THR A 72 12.45 -13.69 -5.36
N LEU A 73 12.90 -13.45 -4.13
CA LEU A 73 12.89 -14.43 -3.05
C LEU A 73 11.49 -14.68 -2.45
N GLY A 74 10.49 -13.84 -2.75
CA GLY A 74 9.15 -13.94 -2.16
C GLY A 74 9.09 -13.82 -0.63
N SER A 75 10.20 -13.41 0.01
CA SER A 75 10.32 -13.33 1.47
C SER A 75 10.27 -11.88 1.95
N TYR A 76 9.23 -11.56 2.72
CA TYR A 76 8.97 -10.22 3.21
C TYR A 76 9.07 -10.17 4.73
N LYS A 77 9.80 -9.17 5.24
CA LYS A 77 10.00 -8.98 6.69
C LYS A 77 8.70 -8.59 7.40
N LEU A 78 7.89 -7.77 6.75
CA LEU A 78 6.62 -7.24 7.27
C LEU A 78 5.52 -7.67 6.32
N ARG A 79 4.50 -8.36 6.84
CA ARG A 79 3.36 -8.88 6.08
C ARG A 79 2.11 -8.88 6.95
N THR A 80 0.97 -8.63 6.31
CA THR A 80 -0.37 -8.77 6.90
C THR A 80 -1.07 -10.06 6.46
N THR A 81 -0.46 -10.79 5.53
CA THR A 81 -0.93 -12.07 5.01
C THR A 81 -0.30 -13.26 5.74
N GLU A 82 -0.95 -14.43 5.62
CA GLU A 82 -0.48 -15.66 6.26
C GLU A 82 0.86 -16.13 5.67
N SER A 83 1.55 -17.00 6.42
CA SER A 83 2.83 -17.55 5.96
C SER A 83 2.61 -18.43 4.72
N GLY A 84 3.23 -18.07 3.60
CA GLY A 84 3.08 -18.80 2.33
C GLY A 84 2.19 -18.10 1.30
N GLU A 85 1.53 -17.00 1.69
CA GLU A 85 0.83 -16.12 0.77
C GLU A 85 1.69 -14.89 0.43
N PRO A 86 1.60 -14.33 -0.79
CA PRO A 86 2.17 -13.02 -1.09
C PRO A 86 1.60 -11.95 -0.14
N PRO A 87 2.39 -10.92 0.25
CA PRO A 87 1.90 -9.80 1.04
C PRO A 87 0.85 -8.93 0.32
#